data_AF-B7G8F7-F1
#
_entry.id   AF-B7G8F7-F1
#
_cell.length_a   1.000
_cell.length_b   1.000
_cell.length_c   1.000
_cell.angle_alpha   90.00
_cell.angle_beta   90.00
_cell.angle_gamma   90.00
#
_symmetry.space_group_name_H-M   'P 1'
#
loop_
_entity.id
_entity.type
_entity.pdbx_description
1 polymer ?
#
loop_
_entity_poly.entity_id
_entity_poly.type
_entity_poly.pdbx_seq_one_letter_code
_entity_poly.pdbx_strand_id
1 'polypeptide(L)'
;MAADGASAFRGALGRIGWSVPAANAFTNEGFDAMDSLGLVTCDRLKDICKIIHRGTDGVAAVPAAGGNAAVAVAAAPGIPGIVIPMMWEYKLSGMHLWVSERLRQGTPVVAEDFTAAIGNLYTRKVRELEEAKDEEGVQVKPPAPFSKETKWIPFFKLLVNYLSSVTGVNKVPLDYVIRKDDDIAPPDTEFETEHEKLIQVKQLTVNGPAWTYVAPFEKKRDGCGAVKALKSHYEGDAVMSKSKAVAFDVLKHTIYTGERGNFGMEKYTNALSTAFQTLDEYGETLTESRKVDVFLRNNHCTDPKMLSGIAIIQGDADRMSNFAKAADYLALFTNTDTSQKTGRSISSAQRSTNKKKPAIRAGNYTPNEWHQLSDKEKDKVRAKRAAAKASRNKSKRSAAAVSRSSEKPDKGSTDKATNAGDQFALLNKKKKRKVGFEGETSD
;
A
#
# COMPACT_ATOMS: atom_id res chain seq x y z
N MET A 1 37.01 -7.25 37.65
CA MET A 1 36.16 -7.85 36.61
C MET A 1 36.28 -7.13 35.26
N ALA A 2 36.08 -5.81 35.16
CA ALA A 2 36.19 -5.09 33.86
C ALA A 2 37.49 -5.32 33.05
N ALA A 3 38.65 -5.41 33.72
CA ALA A 3 39.95 -5.63 33.06
C ALA A 3 40.05 -6.97 32.29
N ASP A 4 39.27 -7.98 32.70
CA ASP A 4 39.30 -9.33 32.12
C ASP A 4 38.47 -9.38 30.83
N GLY A 5 37.27 -8.79 30.85
CA GLY A 5 36.41 -8.64 29.67
C GLY A 5 37.10 -7.89 28.52
N ALA A 6 37.80 -6.80 28.83
CA ALA A 6 38.55 -6.04 27.83
C ALA A 6 39.74 -6.81 27.23
N SER A 7 40.36 -7.70 28.01
CA SER A 7 41.41 -8.61 27.53
C SER A 7 40.83 -9.66 26.57
N ALA A 8 39.75 -10.32 26.99
CA ALA A 8 39.07 -11.34 26.19
C ALA A 8 38.49 -10.77 24.88
N PHE A 9 37.94 -9.55 24.93
CA PHE A 9 37.41 -8.83 23.76
C PHE A 9 38.51 -8.48 22.75
N ARG A 10 39.66 -7.95 23.19
CA ARG A 10 40.83 -7.75 22.32
C ARG A 10 41.35 -9.07 21.74
N GLY A 11 41.27 -10.17 22.50
CA GLY A 11 41.53 -11.52 21.99
C GLY A 11 40.60 -11.92 20.84
N ALA A 12 39.30 -11.65 20.95
CA ALA A 12 38.33 -11.90 19.88
C ALA A 12 38.59 -11.05 18.62
N LEU A 13 38.92 -9.76 18.78
CA LEU A 13 39.36 -8.88 17.69
C LEU A 13 40.63 -9.44 17.00
N GLY A 14 41.60 -9.94 17.77
CA GLY A 14 42.79 -10.61 17.24
C GLY A 14 42.46 -11.83 16.36
N ARG A 15 41.46 -12.63 16.72
CA ARG A 15 41.03 -13.82 15.94
C ARG A 15 40.40 -13.49 14.58
N ILE A 16 39.83 -12.30 14.40
CA ILE A 16 39.39 -11.82 13.08
C ILE A 16 40.52 -11.14 12.28
N GLY A 17 41.67 -10.91 12.90
CA GLY A 17 42.90 -10.43 12.26
C GLY A 17 43.23 -8.97 12.55
N TRP A 18 42.57 -8.32 13.52
CA TRP A 18 42.92 -6.95 13.92
C TRP A 18 44.29 -6.91 14.59
N SER A 19 45.06 -5.86 14.29
CA SER A 19 46.33 -5.60 14.97
C SER A 19 46.11 -5.14 16.42
N VAL A 20 47.07 -5.41 17.30
CA VAL A 20 47.01 -4.99 18.71
C VAL A 20 46.80 -3.46 18.86
N PRO A 21 47.47 -2.58 18.08
CA PRO A 21 47.19 -1.15 18.12
C PRO A 21 45.74 -0.80 17.71
N ALA A 22 45.19 -1.43 16.67
CA ALA A 22 43.83 -1.18 16.22
C ALA A 22 42.79 -1.64 17.26
N ALA A 23 43.00 -2.81 17.87
CA ALA A 23 42.13 -3.33 18.93
C ALA A 23 42.18 -2.47 20.20
N ASN A 24 43.35 -1.92 20.55
CA ASN A 24 43.50 -0.97 21.65
C ASN A 24 42.79 0.35 21.35
N ALA A 25 42.96 0.93 20.15
CA ALA A 25 42.25 2.15 19.76
C ALA A 25 40.73 1.95 19.77
N PHE A 26 40.24 0.80 19.28
CA PHE A 26 38.82 0.46 19.34
C PHE A 26 38.29 0.31 20.78
N THR A 27 39.08 -0.25 21.69
CA THR A 27 38.71 -0.31 23.11
C THR A 27 38.71 1.06 23.78
N ASN A 28 39.62 1.97 23.37
CA ASN A 28 39.70 3.33 23.88
C ASN A 28 38.46 4.20 23.53
N GLU A 29 37.73 3.85 22.45
CA GLU A 29 36.42 4.44 22.10
C GLU A 29 35.26 3.93 22.99
N GLY A 30 35.56 3.16 24.04
CA GLY A 30 34.58 2.69 25.04
C GLY A 30 34.06 1.26 24.82
N PHE A 31 34.62 0.51 23.86
CA PHE A 31 34.25 -0.90 23.63
C PHE A 31 35.14 -1.84 24.44
N ASP A 32 34.80 -2.01 25.72
CA ASP A 32 35.53 -2.83 26.69
C ASP A 32 35.00 -4.26 26.85
N ALA A 33 33.85 -4.60 26.26
CA ALA A 33 33.26 -5.93 26.29
C ALA A 33 32.65 -6.34 24.93
N MET A 34 32.52 -7.65 24.73
CA MET A 34 31.91 -8.22 23.52
C MET A 34 30.42 -7.87 23.41
N ASP A 35 29.71 -7.82 24.54
CA ASP A 35 28.31 -7.37 24.62
C ASP A 35 28.12 -5.91 24.16
N SER A 36 29.13 -5.05 24.35
CA SER A 36 29.05 -3.63 24.00
C SER A 36 28.86 -3.39 22.49
N LEU A 37 29.18 -4.39 21.65
CA LEU A 37 28.85 -4.35 20.22
C LEU A 37 27.33 -4.40 19.97
N GLY A 38 26.56 -5.11 20.82
CA GLY A 38 25.11 -5.20 20.70
C GLY A 38 24.37 -3.90 21.02
N LEU A 39 25.04 -2.93 21.64
CA LEU A 39 24.49 -1.61 21.99
C LEU A 39 24.46 -0.62 20.82
N VAL A 40 25.12 -0.94 19.70
CA VAL A 40 25.28 -0.05 18.53
C VAL A 40 24.88 -0.74 17.23
N THR A 41 24.54 0.04 16.21
CA THR A 41 24.24 -0.49 14.88
C THR A 41 25.52 -0.81 14.11
N CYS A 42 25.43 -1.73 13.14
CA CYS A 42 26.56 -2.08 12.27
C CYS A 42 27.12 -0.86 11.51
N ASP A 43 26.28 0.10 11.11
CA ASP A 43 26.72 1.32 10.44
C ASP A 43 27.48 2.25 11.41
N ARG A 44 27.07 2.30 12.67
CA ARG A 44 27.80 3.06 13.70
C ARG A 44 29.18 2.47 13.98
N LEU A 45 29.33 1.14 13.94
CA LEU A 45 30.65 0.48 14.01
C LEU A 45 31.55 0.84 12.81
N LYS A 46 30.99 0.91 11.60
CA LYS A 46 31.72 1.39 10.41
C LYS A 46 32.17 2.84 10.57
N ASP A 47 31.36 3.71 11.18
CA ASP A 47 31.76 5.10 11.48
C ASP A 47 32.88 5.19 12.52
N ILE A 48 32.87 4.33 13.54
CA ILE A 48 33.95 4.26 14.55
C ILE A 48 35.27 3.79 13.91
N CYS A 49 35.21 2.83 12.99
CA CYS A 49 36.38 2.44 12.20
C CYS A 49 36.95 3.62 11.39
N LYS A 50 36.10 4.45 10.77
CA LYS A 50 36.53 5.68 10.07
C LYS A 50 37.17 6.71 10.99
N ILE A 51 36.73 6.82 12.26
CA ILE A 51 37.33 7.72 13.26
C ILE A 51 38.73 7.25 13.62
N ILE A 52 38.88 5.97 14.00
CA ILE A 52 40.19 5.35 14.31
C ILE A 52 41.14 5.42 13.10
N HIS A 53 40.59 5.30 11.89
CA HIS A 53 41.37 5.39 10.66
C HIS A 53 41.94 6.79 10.40
N ARG A 54 41.17 7.84 10.70
CA ARG A 54 41.64 9.23 10.60
C ARG A 54 42.59 9.61 11.73
N GLY A 55 42.41 9.01 12.90
CA GLY A 55 43.11 9.39 14.13
C GLY A 55 42.47 10.61 14.79
N THR A 56 42.91 10.92 16.01
CA THR A 56 42.49 12.12 16.73
C THR A 56 43.56 13.19 16.56
N ASP A 57 43.34 14.10 15.62
CA ASP A 57 44.14 15.33 15.54
C ASP A 57 44.02 16.07 16.89
N GLY A 58 45.15 16.19 17.59
CA GLY A 58 45.20 16.92 18.85
C GLY A 58 44.77 18.37 18.61
N VAL A 59 43.63 18.77 19.19
CA VAL A 59 43.11 20.13 19.02
C VAL A 59 44.17 21.12 19.48
N ALA A 60 44.76 21.84 18.52
CA ALA A 60 45.75 22.86 18.81
C ALA A 60 45.12 23.89 19.76
N ALA A 61 45.75 24.09 20.92
CA ALA A 61 45.25 25.01 21.93
C ALA A 61 45.11 26.42 21.32
N VAL A 62 43.91 27.00 21.47
CA VAL A 62 43.67 28.40 21.12
C VAL A 62 44.66 29.24 21.95
N PRO A 63 45.49 30.10 21.34
CA PRO A 63 46.48 30.86 22.08
C PRO A 63 45.79 31.84 23.03
N ALA A 64 45.89 31.56 24.33
CA ALA A 64 45.42 32.48 25.37
C ALA A 64 46.25 33.77 25.32
N ALA A 65 45.58 34.89 25.03
CA ALA A 65 46.21 36.19 24.98
C ALA A 65 46.55 36.68 26.41
N GLY A 66 47.83 36.57 26.79
CA GLY A 66 48.42 37.36 27.87
C GLY A 66 49.10 36.58 29.00
N GLY A 67 50.39 36.84 29.19
CA GLY A 67 50.97 36.98 30.54
C GLY A 67 51.53 35.73 31.24
N ASN A 68 52.78 35.39 30.90
CA ASN A 68 53.82 34.86 31.79
C ASN A 68 53.69 33.42 32.37
N ALA A 69 54.86 32.83 32.64
CA ALA A 69 55.10 31.47 33.16
C ALA A 69 54.69 30.31 32.23
N ALA A 70 55.64 29.87 31.40
CA ALA A 70 55.52 28.68 30.58
C ALA A 70 55.59 27.39 31.43
N VAL A 71 54.47 26.97 32.01
CA VAL A 71 54.24 25.56 32.34
C VAL A 71 53.76 24.88 31.07
N ALA A 72 54.68 24.22 30.36
CA ALA A 72 54.33 23.38 29.23
C ALA A 72 53.57 22.14 29.73
N VAL A 73 52.26 22.27 29.89
CA VAL A 73 51.36 21.11 29.96
C VAL A 73 51.45 20.44 28.60
N ALA A 74 52.22 19.35 28.53
CA ALA A 74 52.37 18.59 27.29
C ALA A 74 50.98 18.17 26.81
N ALA A 75 50.58 18.67 25.64
CA ALA A 75 49.36 18.20 25.00
C ALA A 75 49.47 16.68 24.84
N ALA A 76 48.47 15.94 25.33
CA ALA A 76 48.46 14.49 25.16
C ALA A 76 48.61 14.17 23.67
N PRO A 77 49.60 13.35 23.26
CA PRO A 77 49.84 13.08 21.85
C PRO A 77 48.58 12.45 21.26
N GLY A 78 48.00 13.13 20.26
CA GLY A 78 46.85 12.61 19.51
C GLY A 78 47.17 11.24 18.93
N ILE A 79 46.19 10.33 18.91
CA ILE A 79 46.42 8.96 18.45
C ILE A 79 46.59 9.03 16.93
N PRO A 80 47.78 8.67 16.37
CA PRO A 80 47.98 8.70 14.93
C PRO A 80 47.05 7.69 14.26
N GLY A 81 46.44 8.09 13.15
CA GLY A 81 45.45 7.29 12.43
C GLY A 81 45.97 5.88 12.08
N ILE A 82 45.18 4.86 12.42
CA ILE A 82 45.56 3.46 12.24
C ILE A 82 44.89 2.93 10.96
N VAL A 83 45.64 2.33 10.04
CA VAL A 83 45.04 1.71 8.85
C VAL A 83 44.17 0.53 9.27
N ILE A 84 42.86 0.62 9.03
CA ILE A 84 41.91 -0.49 9.16
C ILE A 84 41.54 -0.95 7.74
N PRO A 85 42.04 -2.12 7.27
CA PRO A 85 41.64 -2.69 6.00
C PRO A 85 40.14 -3.01 5.95
N MET A 86 39.52 -2.85 4.77
CA MET A 86 38.08 -3.12 4.54
C MET A 86 37.65 -4.51 5.02
N MET A 87 38.49 -5.54 4.86
CA MET A 87 38.20 -6.89 5.35
C MET A 87 38.12 -7.01 6.89
N TRP A 88 38.74 -6.10 7.64
CA TRP A 88 38.64 -6.08 9.11
C TRP A 88 37.32 -5.45 9.58
N GLU A 89 36.84 -4.41 8.90
CA GLU A 89 35.50 -3.83 9.10
C GLU A 89 34.41 -4.86 8.74
N TYR A 90 34.62 -5.62 7.67
CA TYR A 90 33.69 -6.65 7.22
C TYR A 90 33.56 -7.80 8.22
N LYS A 91 34.70 -8.26 8.78
CA LYS A 91 34.68 -9.25 9.86
C LYS A 91 34.16 -8.71 11.19
N LEU A 92 34.37 -7.43 11.50
CA LEU A 92 33.74 -6.77 12.64
C LEU A 92 32.21 -6.75 12.49
N SER A 93 31.71 -6.51 11.28
CA SER A 93 30.28 -6.60 10.95
C SER A 93 29.74 -8.03 11.15
N GLY A 94 30.52 -9.05 10.79
CA GLY A 94 30.20 -10.45 11.12
C GLY A 94 30.19 -10.74 12.63
N MET A 95 31.14 -10.19 13.37
CA MET A 95 31.18 -10.32 14.84
C MET A 95 29.97 -9.64 15.50
N HIS A 96 29.56 -8.47 15.02
CA HIS A 96 28.35 -7.77 15.45
C HIS A 96 27.07 -8.60 15.22
N LEU A 97 26.93 -9.22 14.05
CA LEU A 97 25.81 -10.11 13.75
C LEU A 97 25.76 -11.31 14.71
N TRP A 98 26.92 -11.90 15.05
CA TRP A 98 27.02 -13.01 16.01
C TRP A 98 26.59 -12.61 17.43
N VAL A 99 27.07 -11.47 17.93
CA VAL A 99 26.65 -10.91 19.23
C VAL A 99 25.14 -10.64 19.23
N SER A 100 24.62 -10.03 18.16
CA SER A 100 23.20 -9.73 18.00
C SER A 100 22.32 -10.99 17.96
N GLU A 101 22.77 -12.08 17.34
CA GLU A 101 22.09 -13.38 17.38
C GLU A 101 22.10 -14.00 18.78
N ARG A 102 23.24 -13.97 19.49
CA ARG A 102 23.37 -14.49 20.87
C ARG A 102 22.46 -13.77 21.86
N LEU A 103 22.48 -12.43 21.85
CA LEU A 103 21.63 -11.60 22.72
C LEU A 103 20.14 -11.84 22.46
N ARG A 104 19.72 -11.93 21.19
CA ARG A 104 18.34 -12.27 20.80
C ARG A 104 17.91 -13.68 21.24
N GLN A 105 18.83 -14.61 21.33
CA GLN A 105 18.59 -15.98 21.82
C GLN A 105 18.69 -16.09 23.36
N GLY A 106 18.89 -14.98 24.08
CA GLY A 106 19.11 -14.99 25.54
C GLY A 106 20.37 -15.78 25.96
N THR A 107 21.28 -16.03 25.03
CA THR A 107 22.49 -16.83 25.26
C THR A 107 23.65 -15.90 25.62
N PRO A 108 24.44 -16.19 26.67
CA PRO A 108 25.55 -15.33 27.06
C PRO A 108 26.60 -15.18 25.95
N VAL A 109 27.15 -13.97 25.84
CA VAL A 109 28.16 -13.60 24.83
C VAL A 109 29.56 -13.84 25.40
N VAL A 110 29.98 -15.10 25.41
CA VAL A 110 31.33 -15.47 25.86
C VAL A 110 32.33 -15.19 24.74
N ALA A 111 33.31 -14.29 24.98
CA ALA A 111 34.28 -13.92 23.96
C ALA A 111 35.15 -15.10 23.50
N GLU A 112 35.30 -16.17 24.29
CA GLU A 112 36.03 -17.39 23.92
C GLU A 112 35.29 -18.25 22.87
N ASP A 113 33.95 -18.30 22.92
CA ASP A 113 33.13 -18.99 21.92
C ASP A 113 33.36 -18.44 20.51
N PHE A 114 33.72 -17.16 20.39
CA PHE A 114 33.97 -16.52 19.12
C PHE A 114 35.33 -16.92 18.52
N THR A 115 35.34 -18.09 17.88
CA THR A 115 36.49 -18.61 17.12
C THR A 115 36.61 -17.96 15.74
N ALA A 116 37.81 -18.03 15.14
CA ALA A 116 38.03 -17.52 13.78
C ALA A 116 37.14 -18.21 12.70
N ALA A 117 36.76 -19.48 12.93
CA ALA A 117 35.83 -20.20 12.06
C ALA A 117 34.42 -19.60 12.13
N ILE A 118 33.94 -19.27 13.34
CA ILE A 118 32.65 -18.59 13.54
C ILE A 118 32.71 -17.17 12.97
N GLY A 119 33.80 -16.43 13.18
CA GLY A 119 34.00 -15.12 12.56
C GLY A 119 33.86 -15.17 11.04
N ASN A 120 34.53 -16.12 10.37
CA ASN A 120 34.43 -16.30 8.92
C ASN A 120 33.01 -16.75 8.47
N LEU A 121 32.32 -17.60 9.23
CA LEU A 121 30.94 -18.01 8.96
C LEU A 121 29.99 -16.81 8.99
N TYR A 122 30.06 -15.98 10.03
CA TYR A 122 29.18 -14.82 10.18
C TYR A 122 29.55 -13.69 9.22
N THR A 123 30.82 -13.55 8.85
CA THR A 123 31.25 -12.66 7.77
C THR A 123 30.62 -13.08 6.43
N ARG A 124 30.46 -14.39 6.18
CA ARG A 124 29.74 -14.89 5.00
C ARG A 124 28.23 -14.61 5.09
N LYS A 125 27.60 -14.84 6.23
CA LYS A 125 26.19 -14.46 6.47
C LYS A 125 25.94 -12.98 6.18
N VAL A 126 26.84 -12.08 6.62
CA VAL A 126 26.72 -10.63 6.33
C VAL A 126 26.74 -10.37 4.82
N ARG A 127 27.61 -11.06 4.07
CA ARG A 127 27.64 -10.95 2.60
C ARG A 127 26.36 -11.44 1.95
N GLU A 128 25.88 -12.61 2.35
CA GLU A 128 24.61 -13.18 1.86
C GLU A 128 23.42 -12.25 2.17
N LEU A 129 23.43 -11.55 3.33
CA LEU A 129 22.45 -10.53 3.72
C LEU A 129 22.62 -9.15 3.05
N GLU A 130 23.78 -8.87 2.44
CA GLU A 130 23.99 -7.68 1.62
C GLU A 130 23.62 -7.97 0.16
N GLU A 131 24.07 -9.10 -0.39
CA GLU A 131 23.66 -9.65 -1.69
C GLU A 131 22.13 -9.76 -1.79
N ALA A 132 21.45 -10.28 -0.76
CA ALA A 132 19.99 -10.36 -0.72
C ALA A 132 19.29 -8.98 -0.71
N LYS A 133 19.87 -7.94 -0.10
CA LYS A 133 19.30 -6.58 -0.13
C LYS A 133 19.38 -5.95 -1.51
N ASP A 134 20.44 -6.26 -2.26
CA ASP A 134 20.61 -5.80 -3.63
C ASP A 134 19.65 -6.52 -4.59
N GLU A 135 19.30 -7.79 -4.31
CA GLU A 135 18.22 -8.53 -4.99
C GLU A 135 16.80 -8.07 -4.57
N GLU A 136 16.60 -7.60 -3.33
CA GLU A 136 15.35 -7.02 -2.79
C GLU A 136 14.93 -5.67 -3.43
N GLY A 137 15.57 -5.24 -4.52
CA GLY A 137 15.14 -4.10 -5.35
C GLY A 137 13.70 -4.21 -5.90
N VAL A 138 13.06 -5.38 -5.78
CA VAL A 138 11.64 -5.62 -6.10
C VAL A 138 10.72 -5.07 -4.98
N GLN A 139 10.68 -3.74 -4.83
CA GLN A 139 9.68 -3.05 -4.01
C GLN A 139 8.26 -3.38 -4.48
N VAL A 140 7.53 -4.19 -3.72
CA VAL A 140 6.10 -4.44 -3.97
C VAL A 140 5.35 -3.12 -3.81
N LYS A 141 4.68 -2.67 -4.87
CA LYS A 141 3.96 -1.39 -4.86
C LYS A 141 2.83 -1.43 -3.82
N PRO A 142 2.62 -0.36 -3.03
CA PRO A 142 1.53 -0.30 -2.07
C PRO A 142 0.18 -0.49 -2.78
N PRO A 143 -0.80 -1.18 -2.15
CA PRO A 143 -2.13 -1.34 -2.71
C PRO A 143 -2.80 0.00 -3.01
N ALA A 144 -3.77 0.00 -3.93
CA ALA A 144 -4.62 1.17 -4.11
C ALA A 144 -5.49 1.41 -2.84
N PRO A 145 -5.79 2.66 -2.48
CA PRO A 145 -6.65 2.96 -1.32
C PRO A 145 -7.99 2.22 -1.37
N PHE A 146 -8.42 1.70 -0.23
CA PHE A 146 -9.62 0.88 -0.13
C PHE A 146 -10.88 1.68 -0.48
N SER A 147 -11.66 1.19 -1.44
CA SER A 147 -12.77 1.94 -2.04
C SER A 147 -14.14 1.26 -1.98
N LYS A 148 -14.21 -0.08 -2.01
CA LYS A 148 -15.48 -0.83 -2.08
C LYS A 148 -15.45 -2.07 -1.19
N GLU A 149 -16.49 -2.24 -0.37
CA GLU A 149 -16.65 -3.38 0.54
C GLU A 149 -16.54 -4.72 -0.19
N THR A 150 -17.16 -4.84 -1.38
CA THR A 150 -17.16 -6.06 -2.19
C THR A 150 -15.79 -6.48 -2.73
N LYS A 151 -14.77 -5.61 -2.61
CA LYS A 151 -13.37 -5.88 -3.00
C LYS A 151 -12.47 -6.12 -1.79
N TRP A 152 -13.05 -6.40 -0.61
CA TRP A 152 -12.30 -6.66 0.62
C TRP A 152 -11.25 -7.77 0.46
N ILE A 153 -11.62 -8.97 0.00
CA ILE A 153 -10.68 -10.09 -0.10
C ILE A 153 -9.48 -9.77 -1.02
N PRO A 154 -9.67 -9.29 -2.27
CA PRO A 154 -8.55 -8.89 -3.12
C PRO A 154 -7.68 -7.77 -2.52
N PHE A 155 -8.30 -6.76 -1.88
CA PHE A 155 -7.55 -5.69 -1.19
C PHE A 155 -6.74 -6.24 -0.03
N PHE A 156 -7.31 -7.11 0.80
CA PHE A 156 -6.66 -7.66 1.99
C PHE A 156 -5.50 -8.60 1.60
N LYS A 157 -5.65 -9.42 0.55
CA LYS A 157 -4.56 -10.21 -0.03
C LYS A 157 -3.38 -9.33 -0.47
N LEU A 158 -3.66 -8.21 -1.15
CA LEU A 158 -2.63 -7.25 -1.57
C LEU A 158 -1.99 -6.53 -0.37
N LEU A 159 -2.78 -6.20 0.66
CA LEU A 159 -2.29 -5.59 1.91
C LEU A 159 -1.35 -6.53 2.67
N VAL A 160 -1.71 -7.82 2.81
CA VAL A 160 -0.86 -8.83 3.45
C VAL A 160 0.45 -9.01 2.69
N ASN A 161 0.40 -9.15 1.36
CA ASN A 161 1.59 -9.25 0.52
C ASN A 161 2.50 -8.01 0.69
N TYR A 162 1.93 -6.81 0.61
CA TYR A 162 2.67 -5.57 0.84
C TYR A 162 3.30 -5.52 2.25
N LEU A 163 2.56 -5.84 3.31
CA LEU A 163 3.09 -5.88 4.68
C LEU A 163 4.15 -6.99 4.89
N SER A 164 4.13 -8.07 4.12
CA SER A 164 5.19 -9.08 4.11
C SER A 164 6.46 -8.62 3.37
N SER A 165 6.34 -7.66 2.45
CA SER A 165 7.48 -7.08 1.72
C SER A 165 8.16 -5.93 2.45
N VAL A 166 7.45 -5.24 3.35
CA VAL A 166 8.04 -4.16 4.16
C VAL A 166 8.64 -4.77 5.44
N THR A 167 9.93 -4.55 5.64
CA THR A 167 10.62 -4.90 6.88
C THR A 167 10.74 -3.67 7.79
N GLY A 168 10.48 -3.86 9.08
CA GLY A 168 10.65 -2.81 10.10
C GLY A 168 12.13 -2.65 10.50
N VAL A 169 12.38 -1.75 11.46
CA VAL A 169 13.72 -1.41 12.00
C VAL A 169 14.58 -2.66 12.30
N ASN A 170 13.99 -3.70 12.90
CA ASN A 170 14.66 -4.95 13.28
C ASN A 170 14.75 -6.01 12.17
N LYS A 171 14.51 -5.64 10.91
CA LYS A 171 14.47 -6.54 9.73
C LYS A 171 13.43 -7.68 9.80
N VAL A 172 12.41 -7.53 10.64
CA VAL A 172 11.24 -8.41 10.67
C VAL A 172 10.18 -7.91 9.69
N PRO A 173 9.63 -8.75 8.79
CA PRO A 173 8.50 -8.40 7.93
C PRO A 173 7.25 -8.02 8.71
N LEU A 174 6.57 -6.91 8.38
CA LEU A 174 5.40 -6.38 9.10
C LEU A 174 4.16 -7.31 9.12
N ASP A 175 4.19 -8.39 8.33
CA ASP A 175 3.22 -9.50 8.40
C ASP A 175 3.22 -10.25 9.75
N TYR A 176 4.29 -10.15 10.56
CA TYR A 176 4.40 -10.87 11.85
C TYR A 176 3.21 -10.66 12.81
N VAL A 177 2.48 -9.55 12.63
CA VAL A 177 1.33 -9.09 13.41
C VAL A 177 -0.04 -9.56 12.86
N ILE A 178 -0.11 -10.18 11.67
CA ILE A 178 -1.39 -10.61 11.04
C ILE A 178 -1.77 -12.04 11.44
N ARG A 179 -0.89 -12.74 12.17
CA ARG A 179 -1.09 -14.11 12.66
C ARG A 179 -2.41 -14.26 13.42
N LYS A 180 -3.16 -15.31 13.09
CA LYS A 180 -4.36 -15.73 13.82
C LYS A 180 -3.95 -16.58 15.04
N ASP A 181 -3.34 -15.97 16.05
CA ASP A 181 -3.16 -16.60 17.36
C ASP A 181 -3.20 -15.52 18.45
N ASP A 182 -3.84 -15.82 19.58
CA ASP A 182 -4.02 -14.89 20.71
C ASP A 182 -2.78 -14.86 21.64
N ASP A 183 -1.58 -14.80 21.06
CA ASP A 183 -0.33 -14.52 21.77
C ASP A 183 -0.28 -13.04 22.17
N ILE A 184 -0.98 -12.73 23.26
CA ILE A 184 -0.95 -11.44 23.94
C ILE A 184 0.47 -11.24 24.48
N ALA A 185 1.27 -10.42 23.80
CA ALA A 185 2.49 -9.87 24.38
C ALA A 185 2.15 -9.16 25.71
N PRO A 186 2.96 -9.32 26.78
CA PRO A 186 2.66 -8.73 28.07
C PRO A 186 2.47 -7.20 28.02
N PRO A 187 1.70 -6.62 28.96
CA PRO A 187 1.23 -5.22 28.88
C PRO A 187 2.30 -4.11 28.84
N ASP A 188 3.59 -4.44 29.04
CA ASP A 188 4.72 -3.49 29.12
C ASP A 188 5.69 -3.60 27.92
N THR A 189 5.30 -4.29 26.83
CA THR A 189 6.17 -4.39 25.64
C THR A 189 6.00 -3.17 24.72
N GLU A 190 6.85 -2.15 24.87
CA GLU A 190 6.89 -1.00 23.94
C GLU A 190 7.43 -1.45 22.57
N PHE A 191 6.55 -1.56 21.58
CA PHE A 191 6.91 -1.91 20.20
C PHE A 191 7.01 -0.68 19.30
N GLU A 192 8.22 -0.27 18.92
CA GLU A 192 8.46 0.81 17.94
C GLU A 192 7.81 0.54 16.57
N THR A 193 7.57 -0.74 16.23
CA THR A 193 7.12 -1.23 14.93
C THR A 193 5.60 -1.17 14.69
N GLU A 194 4.76 -1.06 15.73
CA GLU A 194 3.30 -0.96 15.52
C GLU A 194 2.89 0.36 14.84
N HIS A 195 3.65 1.42 15.12
CA HIS A 195 3.40 2.75 14.57
C HIS A 195 3.59 2.78 13.04
N GLU A 196 4.61 2.10 12.53
CA GLU A 196 4.87 1.97 11.09
C GLU A 196 3.71 1.27 10.37
N LYS A 197 3.17 0.21 10.97
CA LYS A 197 1.99 -0.50 10.47
C LYS A 197 0.75 0.40 10.45
N LEU A 198 0.51 1.16 11.52
CA LEU A 198 -0.60 2.13 11.55
C LEU A 198 -0.46 3.19 10.44
N ILE A 199 0.75 3.70 10.19
CA ILE A 199 1.02 4.69 9.13
C ILE A 199 0.64 4.11 7.76
N GLN A 200 1.05 2.88 7.45
CA GLN A 200 0.71 2.23 6.18
C GLN A 200 -0.80 1.96 6.04
N VAL A 201 -1.44 1.40 7.08
CA VAL A 201 -2.89 1.15 7.08
C VAL A 201 -3.67 2.47 6.92
N LYS A 202 -3.25 3.54 7.59
CA LYS A 202 -3.82 4.89 7.43
C LYS A 202 -3.72 5.38 5.98
N GLN A 203 -2.56 5.29 5.33
CA GLN A 203 -2.39 5.71 3.93
C GLN A 203 -3.38 4.98 2.99
N LEU A 204 -3.64 3.70 3.26
CA LEU A 204 -4.53 2.86 2.47
C LEU A 204 -6.03 3.04 2.79
N THR A 205 -6.39 3.65 3.93
CA THR A 205 -7.80 3.81 4.33
C THR A 205 -8.30 5.25 4.41
N VAL A 206 -7.43 6.27 4.53
CA VAL A 206 -7.80 7.66 4.88
C VAL A 206 -8.86 8.32 3.97
N ASN A 207 -8.92 7.91 2.69
CA ASN A 207 -9.88 8.42 1.70
C ASN A 207 -11.05 7.45 1.42
N GLY A 208 -11.19 6.39 2.23
CA GLY A 208 -12.12 5.29 2.00
C GLY A 208 -13.11 5.05 3.16
N PRO A 209 -14.11 4.17 2.95
CA PRO A 209 -15.09 3.82 3.99
C PRO A 209 -14.46 3.11 5.20
N ALA A 210 -13.22 2.62 5.07
CA ALA A 210 -12.47 1.97 6.12
C ALA A 210 -11.89 2.93 7.18
N TRP A 211 -11.77 4.25 6.91
CA TRP A 211 -11.11 5.18 7.83
C TRP A 211 -11.78 5.25 9.21
N THR A 212 -13.11 5.14 9.27
CA THR A 212 -13.88 5.19 10.53
C THR A 212 -13.49 4.10 11.52
N TYR A 213 -12.99 2.96 11.03
CA TYR A 213 -12.54 1.84 11.85
C TYR A 213 -11.06 1.94 12.24
N VAL A 214 -10.26 2.74 11.53
CA VAL A 214 -8.83 2.95 11.80
C VAL A 214 -8.59 4.15 12.72
N ALA A 215 -9.36 5.22 12.56
CA ALA A 215 -9.20 6.47 13.30
C ALA A 215 -9.15 6.34 14.85
N PRO A 216 -9.91 5.43 15.52
CA PRO A 216 -9.82 5.25 16.98
C PRO A 216 -8.44 4.81 17.47
N PHE A 217 -7.69 4.07 16.66
CA PHE A 217 -6.40 3.49 17.00
C PHE A 217 -5.23 4.48 16.84
N GLU A 218 -5.44 5.60 16.14
CA GLU A 218 -4.40 6.60 15.86
C GLU A 218 -3.74 7.17 17.14
N LYS A 219 -4.54 7.37 18.19
CA LYS A 219 -4.05 7.90 19.48
C LYS A 219 -3.14 6.93 20.23
N LYS A 220 -3.35 5.63 20.06
CA LYS A 220 -2.57 4.56 20.73
C LYS A 220 -1.40 4.06 19.88
N ARG A 221 -1.28 4.53 18.63
CA ARG A 221 -0.33 4.01 17.62
C ARG A 221 -0.50 2.53 17.26
N ASP A 222 -1.64 1.96 17.63
CA ASP A 222 -1.97 0.53 17.53
C ASP A 222 -2.36 0.13 16.09
N GLY A 223 -1.36 -0.23 15.28
CA GLY A 223 -1.57 -0.77 13.93
C GLY A 223 -2.19 -2.18 13.91
N CYS A 224 -2.19 -2.87 15.04
CA CYS A 224 -2.61 -4.26 15.22
C CYS A 224 -4.14 -4.33 15.35
N GLY A 225 -4.67 -3.58 16.33
CA GLY A 225 -6.08 -3.34 16.56
C GLY A 225 -6.78 -2.70 15.36
N ALA A 226 -6.11 -1.77 14.65
CA ALA A 226 -6.63 -1.21 13.40
C ALA A 226 -6.89 -2.29 12.34
N VAL A 227 -5.96 -3.22 12.13
CA VAL A 227 -6.15 -4.33 11.17
C VAL A 227 -7.17 -5.36 11.69
N LYS A 228 -7.16 -5.69 12.98
CA LYS A 228 -8.14 -6.61 13.61
C LYS A 228 -9.57 -6.05 13.50
N ALA A 229 -9.76 -4.74 13.68
CA ALA A 229 -11.04 -4.06 13.54
C ALA A 229 -11.55 -4.05 12.08
N LEU A 230 -10.67 -3.73 11.11
CA LEU A 230 -11.02 -3.81 9.69
C LEU A 230 -11.42 -5.22 9.27
N LYS A 231 -10.65 -6.23 9.71
CA LYS A 231 -10.91 -7.64 9.45
C LYS A 231 -12.26 -8.08 10.04
N SER A 232 -12.50 -7.78 11.31
CA SER A 232 -13.77 -8.08 11.99
C SER A 232 -15.00 -7.44 11.31
N HIS A 233 -14.87 -6.21 10.80
CA HIS A 233 -15.97 -5.56 10.08
C HIS A 233 -16.22 -6.16 8.69
N TYR A 234 -15.17 -6.34 7.88
CA TYR A 234 -15.33 -6.70 6.46
C TYR A 234 -15.32 -8.21 6.17
N GLU A 235 -14.83 -9.06 7.08
CA GLU A 235 -15.02 -10.52 7.04
C GLU A 235 -16.32 -10.96 7.74
N GLY A 236 -17.07 -10.03 8.35
CA GLY A 236 -18.36 -10.33 8.99
C GLY A 236 -19.44 -10.75 7.99
N ASP A 237 -20.29 -11.71 8.39
CA ASP A 237 -21.30 -12.38 7.54
C ASP A 237 -22.14 -11.45 6.68
N ALA A 238 -22.49 -10.26 7.18
CA ALA A 238 -23.28 -9.27 6.45
C ALA A 238 -22.55 -8.71 5.22
N VAL A 239 -21.23 -8.49 5.29
CA VAL A 239 -20.41 -8.01 4.16
C VAL A 239 -20.12 -9.15 3.18
N MET A 240 -19.85 -10.34 3.70
CA MET A 240 -19.68 -11.58 2.92
C MET A 240 -20.95 -11.86 2.09
N SER A 241 -22.12 -11.82 2.74
CA SER A 241 -23.44 -12.01 2.11
C SER A 241 -23.75 -10.96 1.03
N LYS A 242 -23.50 -9.67 1.29
CA LYS A 242 -23.61 -8.62 0.26
C LYS A 242 -22.72 -8.91 -0.96
N SER A 243 -21.50 -9.37 -0.73
CA SER A 243 -20.52 -9.62 -1.80
C SER A 243 -20.90 -10.83 -2.64
N LYS A 244 -21.36 -11.91 -2.01
CA LYS A 244 -22.00 -13.07 -2.67
C LYS A 244 -23.22 -12.66 -3.48
N ALA A 245 -24.12 -11.85 -2.90
CA ALA A 245 -25.32 -11.36 -3.59
C ALA A 245 -24.98 -10.57 -4.86
N VAL A 246 -23.97 -9.70 -4.82
CA VAL A 246 -23.48 -8.97 -6.01
C VAL A 246 -22.89 -9.92 -7.06
N ALA A 247 -22.15 -10.96 -6.65
CA ALA A 247 -21.64 -11.95 -7.60
C ALA A 247 -22.77 -12.76 -8.27
N PHE A 248 -23.79 -13.19 -7.51
CA PHE A 248 -24.99 -13.82 -8.07
C PHE A 248 -25.83 -12.89 -8.95
N ASP A 249 -25.87 -11.59 -8.65
CA ASP A 249 -26.53 -10.58 -9.48
C ASP A 249 -25.84 -10.50 -10.86
N VAL A 250 -24.51 -10.45 -10.88
CA VAL A 250 -23.71 -10.57 -12.12
C VAL A 250 -24.00 -11.88 -12.85
N LEU A 251 -24.05 -13.03 -12.17
CA LEU A 251 -24.39 -14.32 -12.80
C LEU A 251 -25.85 -14.44 -13.29
N LYS A 252 -26.77 -13.56 -12.87
CA LYS A 252 -28.17 -13.56 -13.31
C LYS A 252 -28.44 -12.55 -14.42
N HIS A 253 -27.80 -11.37 -14.36
CA HIS A 253 -28.12 -10.23 -15.21
C HIS A 253 -27.08 -9.97 -16.32
N THR A 254 -25.91 -10.62 -16.27
CA THR A 254 -24.96 -10.60 -17.40
C THR A 254 -25.47 -11.50 -18.51
N ILE A 255 -26.06 -10.91 -19.54
CA ILE A 255 -26.64 -11.59 -20.71
C ILE A 255 -25.83 -11.24 -21.95
N TYR A 256 -25.41 -12.25 -22.73
CA TYR A 256 -24.82 -12.05 -24.06
C TYR A 256 -25.90 -12.07 -25.14
N THR A 257 -25.82 -11.16 -26.11
CA THR A 257 -26.86 -11.01 -27.17
C THR A 257 -26.24 -10.94 -28.57
N GLY A 258 -25.05 -11.51 -28.74
CA GLY A 258 -24.21 -11.28 -29.92
C GLY A 258 -23.32 -10.04 -29.79
N GLU A 259 -22.42 -9.89 -30.75
CA GLU A 259 -21.31 -8.94 -30.69
C GLU A 259 -21.78 -7.47 -30.81
N ARG A 260 -21.61 -6.69 -29.75
CA ARG A 260 -21.97 -5.26 -29.71
C ARG A 260 -20.76 -4.42 -29.36
N GLY A 261 -20.67 -3.22 -29.94
CA GLY A 261 -19.45 -2.38 -29.88
C GLY A 261 -18.87 -2.06 -28.49
N ASN A 262 -19.65 -2.19 -27.41
CA ASN A 262 -19.16 -2.04 -26.03
C ASN A 262 -19.12 -3.35 -25.22
N PHE A 263 -19.82 -4.40 -25.65
CA PHE A 263 -19.99 -5.67 -24.93
C PHE A 263 -19.95 -6.83 -25.93
N GLY A 264 -18.77 -7.44 -26.02
CA GLY A 264 -18.48 -8.59 -26.87
C GLY A 264 -18.21 -9.86 -26.06
N MET A 265 -17.96 -10.96 -26.75
CA MET A 265 -17.79 -12.29 -26.14
C MET A 265 -16.71 -12.32 -25.05
N GLU A 266 -15.57 -11.69 -25.29
CA GLU A 266 -14.47 -11.60 -24.31
C GLU A 266 -14.91 -10.95 -22.99
N LYS A 267 -15.69 -9.86 -23.06
CA LYS A 267 -16.19 -9.15 -21.87
C LYS A 267 -17.27 -9.94 -21.14
N TYR A 268 -18.06 -10.73 -21.87
CA TYR A 268 -19.04 -11.64 -21.31
C TYR A 268 -18.36 -12.74 -20.49
N THR A 269 -17.40 -13.45 -21.09
CA THR A 269 -16.60 -14.48 -20.42
C THR A 269 -15.87 -13.90 -19.20
N ASN A 270 -15.20 -12.75 -19.34
CA ASN A 270 -14.49 -12.10 -18.24
C ASN A 270 -15.41 -11.69 -17.06
N ALA A 271 -16.63 -11.21 -17.34
CA ALA A 271 -17.60 -10.87 -16.30
C ALA A 271 -18.05 -12.10 -15.50
N LEU A 272 -18.33 -13.22 -16.18
CA LEU A 272 -18.70 -14.48 -15.51
C LEU A 272 -17.51 -15.09 -14.76
N SER A 273 -16.32 -15.15 -15.35
CA SER A 273 -15.09 -15.60 -14.68
C SER A 273 -14.81 -14.83 -13.38
N THR A 274 -14.95 -13.51 -13.40
CA THR A 274 -14.77 -12.65 -12.21
C THR A 274 -15.80 -12.99 -11.13
N ALA A 275 -17.06 -13.24 -11.50
CA ALA A 275 -18.10 -13.62 -10.56
C ALA A 275 -17.89 -15.03 -9.98
N PHE A 276 -17.45 -16.00 -10.79
CA PHE A 276 -17.09 -17.34 -10.30
C PHE A 276 -15.91 -17.30 -9.33
N GLN A 277 -14.84 -16.56 -9.64
CA GLN A 277 -13.71 -16.33 -8.73
C GLN A 277 -14.15 -15.68 -7.42
N THR A 278 -15.06 -14.70 -7.49
CA THR A 278 -15.60 -14.03 -6.30
C THR A 278 -16.36 -15.02 -5.41
N LEU A 279 -17.19 -15.90 -5.97
CA LEU A 279 -17.92 -16.92 -5.19
C LEU A 279 -16.98 -17.99 -4.61
N ASP A 280 -15.93 -18.37 -5.35
CA ASP A 280 -14.86 -19.25 -4.90
C ASP A 280 -14.12 -18.69 -3.67
N GLU A 281 -13.74 -17.40 -3.70
CA GLU A 281 -13.14 -16.68 -2.58
C GLU A 281 -14.04 -16.62 -1.32
N TYR A 282 -15.37 -16.66 -1.50
CA TYR A 282 -16.36 -16.66 -0.41
C TYR A 282 -16.88 -18.07 -0.04
N GLY A 283 -16.22 -19.14 -0.53
CA GLY A 283 -16.51 -20.53 -0.18
C GLY A 283 -17.75 -21.15 -0.84
N GLU A 284 -18.31 -20.49 -1.87
CA GLU A 284 -19.44 -21.00 -2.66
C GLU A 284 -18.96 -21.44 -4.05
N THR A 285 -18.08 -22.43 -4.07
CA THR A 285 -17.44 -22.95 -5.28
C THR A 285 -18.49 -23.59 -6.21
N LEU A 286 -18.69 -23.04 -7.41
CA LEU A 286 -19.52 -23.70 -8.43
C LEU A 286 -18.73 -24.82 -9.12
N THR A 287 -19.37 -25.96 -9.38
CA THR A 287 -18.82 -27.00 -10.25
C THR A 287 -18.66 -26.48 -11.68
N GLU A 288 -17.65 -26.96 -12.42
CA GLU A 288 -17.40 -26.52 -13.80
C GLU A 288 -18.63 -26.67 -14.70
N SER A 289 -19.36 -27.78 -14.59
CA SER A 289 -20.60 -27.97 -15.36
C SER A 289 -21.69 -26.96 -15.01
N ARG A 290 -21.75 -26.46 -13.77
CA ARG A 290 -22.67 -25.39 -13.40
C ARG A 290 -22.20 -24.02 -13.93
N LYS A 291 -20.89 -23.80 -14.05
CA LYS A 291 -20.34 -22.61 -14.74
C LYS A 291 -20.71 -22.61 -16.22
N VAL A 292 -20.58 -23.76 -16.90
CA VAL A 292 -21.00 -23.93 -18.31
C VAL A 292 -22.51 -23.74 -18.46
N ASP A 293 -23.33 -24.35 -17.61
CA ASP A 293 -24.80 -24.15 -17.65
C ASP A 293 -25.20 -22.67 -17.53
N VAL A 294 -24.65 -21.93 -16.56
CA VAL A 294 -24.90 -20.48 -16.43
C VAL A 294 -24.44 -19.71 -17.67
N PHE A 295 -23.27 -20.05 -18.21
CA PHE A 295 -22.70 -19.43 -19.41
C PHE A 295 -23.52 -19.66 -20.69
N LEU A 296 -24.08 -20.86 -20.87
CA LEU A 296 -24.97 -21.16 -21.99
C LEU A 296 -26.36 -20.54 -21.79
N ARG A 297 -26.93 -20.66 -20.59
CA ARG A 297 -28.28 -20.15 -20.28
C ARG A 297 -28.37 -18.62 -20.43
N ASN A 298 -27.32 -17.91 -20.06
CA ASN A 298 -27.26 -16.45 -20.19
C ASN A 298 -26.83 -15.98 -21.59
N ASN A 299 -26.54 -16.90 -22.53
CA ASN A 299 -26.29 -16.58 -23.93
C ASN A 299 -27.62 -16.54 -24.71
N HIS A 300 -28.14 -15.33 -24.92
CA HIS A 300 -29.36 -15.06 -25.69
C HIS A 300 -29.05 -14.63 -27.14
N CYS A 301 -27.89 -15.01 -27.69
CA CYS A 301 -27.56 -14.73 -29.08
C CYS A 301 -28.43 -15.60 -30.02
N THR A 302 -29.11 -14.95 -30.97
CA THR A 302 -30.05 -15.60 -31.90
C THR A 302 -29.40 -16.01 -33.23
N ASP A 303 -28.08 -15.90 -33.36
CA ASP A 303 -27.35 -16.32 -34.57
C ASP A 303 -27.40 -17.86 -34.70
N PRO A 304 -27.88 -18.42 -35.82
CA PRO A 304 -27.85 -19.86 -36.08
C PRO A 304 -26.49 -20.53 -35.90
N LYS A 305 -25.38 -19.84 -36.19
CA LYS A 305 -24.01 -20.36 -35.92
C LYS A 305 -23.77 -20.56 -34.43
N MET A 306 -24.10 -19.54 -33.62
CA MET A 306 -23.94 -19.57 -32.16
C MET A 306 -24.85 -20.63 -31.53
N LEU A 307 -26.11 -20.74 -31.98
CA LEU A 307 -27.05 -21.78 -31.53
C LEU A 307 -26.54 -23.19 -31.85
N SER A 308 -25.92 -23.39 -33.02
CA SER A 308 -25.28 -24.65 -33.39
C SER A 308 -24.08 -24.97 -32.49
N GLY A 309 -23.25 -23.97 -32.17
CA GLY A 309 -22.14 -24.12 -31.23
C GLY A 309 -22.59 -24.48 -29.80
N ILE A 310 -23.69 -23.89 -29.32
CA ILE A 310 -24.31 -24.21 -28.02
C ILE A 310 -24.78 -25.67 -27.99
N ALA A 311 -25.46 -26.14 -29.03
CA ALA A 311 -25.92 -27.52 -29.12
C ALA A 311 -24.77 -28.53 -29.15
N ILE A 312 -23.65 -28.20 -29.82
CA ILE A 312 -22.44 -29.03 -29.83
C ILE A 312 -21.80 -29.10 -28.43
N ILE A 313 -21.75 -27.98 -27.69
CA ILE A 313 -21.27 -28.02 -26.29
C ILE A 313 -22.17 -28.93 -25.46
N GLN A 314 -23.50 -28.79 -25.54
CA GLN A 314 -24.44 -29.59 -24.75
C GLN A 314 -24.34 -31.09 -25.02
N GLY A 315 -23.96 -31.51 -26.23
CA GLY A 315 -23.70 -32.92 -26.58
C GLY A 315 -22.30 -33.44 -26.23
N ASP A 316 -21.39 -32.57 -25.77
CA ASP A 316 -19.98 -32.88 -25.54
C ASP A 316 -19.64 -32.81 -24.03
N ALA A 317 -19.44 -33.98 -23.42
CA ALA A 317 -19.12 -34.09 -22.00
C ALA A 317 -17.81 -33.38 -21.61
N ASP A 318 -16.85 -33.29 -22.52
CA ASP A 318 -15.54 -32.67 -22.32
C ASP A 318 -15.62 -31.14 -22.30
N ARG A 319 -16.59 -30.57 -23.03
CA ARG A 319 -16.91 -29.13 -23.02
C ARG A 319 -17.90 -28.78 -21.91
N MET A 320 -18.88 -29.65 -21.60
CA MET A 320 -19.79 -29.48 -20.46
C MET A 320 -19.12 -29.64 -19.08
N SER A 321 -17.91 -30.20 -19.01
CA SER A 321 -17.14 -30.32 -17.76
C SER A 321 -16.02 -29.28 -17.60
N ASN A 322 -15.88 -28.33 -18.54
CA ASN A 322 -14.79 -27.37 -18.52
C ASN A 322 -15.22 -26.01 -19.11
N PHE A 323 -15.31 -24.99 -18.26
CA PHE A 323 -15.75 -23.65 -18.68
C PHE A 323 -14.82 -23.01 -19.72
N ALA A 324 -13.50 -23.19 -19.62
CA ALA A 324 -12.54 -22.62 -20.56
C ALA A 324 -12.72 -23.21 -21.98
N LYS A 325 -12.76 -24.54 -22.10
CA LYS A 325 -13.02 -25.23 -23.38
C LYS A 325 -14.34 -24.78 -24.02
N ALA A 326 -15.39 -24.59 -23.24
CA ALA A 326 -16.69 -24.11 -23.73
C ALA A 326 -16.63 -22.64 -24.20
N ALA A 327 -15.95 -21.77 -23.45
CA ALA A 327 -15.79 -20.36 -23.79
C ALA A 327 -14.95 -20.14 -25.05
N ASP A 328 -13.80 -20.82 -25.15
CA ASP A 328 -12.91 -20.77 -26.31
C ASP A 328 -13.63 -21.25 -27.58
N TYR A 329 -14.43 -22.31 -27.47
CA TYR A 329 -15.20 -22.83 -28.60
C TYR A 329 -16.26 -21.85 -29.10
N LEU A 330 -17.03 -21.19 -28.21
CA LEU A 330 -18.01 -20.19 -28.64
C LEU A 330 -17.37 -18.91 -29.20
N ALA A 331 -16.17 -18.53 -28.73
CA ALA A 331 -15.44 -17.37 -29.24
C ALA A 331 -15.00 -17.51 -30.71
N LEU A 332 -14.87 -18.74 -31.23
CA LEU A 332 -14.59 -18.97 -32.66
C LEU A 332 -15.70 -18.43 -33.56
N PHE A 333 -16.97 -18.53 -33.14
CA PHE A 333 -18.12 -18.10 -33.94
C PHE A 333 -18.29 -16.57 -33.97
N THR A 334 -17.73 -15.84 -33.01
CA THR A 334 -17.82 -14.36 -32.97
C THR A 334 -16.74 -13.68 -33.80
N ASN A 335 -15.62 -14.36 -34.03
CA ASN A 335 -14.49 -13.82 -34.79
C ASN A 335 -14.69 -13.84 -36.31
N THR A 336 -15.63 -14.63 -36.86
CA THR A 336 -15.81 -14.77 -38.31
C THR A 336 -16.39 -13.53 -39.00
N ASP A 337 -17.08 -12.67 -38.25
CA ASP A 337 -17.96 -11.64 -38.86
C ASP A 337 -17.32 -10.25 -38.96
N THR A 338 -16.11 -10.07 -38.42
CA THR A 338 -15.35 -8.81 -38.58
C THR A 338 -14.89 -8.54 -40.02
N SER A 339 -14.84 -9.59 -40.86
CA SER A 339 -14.58 -9.48 -42.30
C SER A 339 -15.81 -9.03 -43.11
N GLN A 340 -17.03 -9.37 -42.67
CA GLN A 340 -18.28 -9.00 -43.36
C GLN A 340 -18.91 -7.71 -42.82
N LYS A 341 -18.09 -6.67 -42.64
CA LYS A 341 -18.62 -5.30 -42.62
C LYS A 341 -19.21 -5.01 -44.00
N THR A 342 -20.54 -5.09 -44.07
CA THR A 342 -21.34 -4.79 -45.26
C THR A 342 -20.97 -3.43 -45.84
N GLY A 343 -20.12 -3.44 -46.87
CA GLY A 343 -20.04 -2.34 -47.82
C GLY A 343 -21.43 -2.17 -48.41
N ARG A 344 -22.12 -1.08 -48.05
CA ARG A 344 -23.42 -0.77 -48.64
C ARG A 344 -23.20 -0.46 -50.11
N SER A 345 -23.45 -1.44 -50.97
CA SER A 345 -23.56 -1.26 -52.41
C SER A 345 -24.75 -0.33 -52.70
N ILE A 346 -24.48 0.97 -52.79
CA ILE A 346 -25.48 1.96 -53.19
C ILE A 346 -25.48 1.98 -54.72
N SER A 347 -26.40 1.23 -55.32
CA SER A 347 -26.78 1.41 -56.72
C SER A 347 -27.21 2.86 -56.96
N SER A 348 -26.60 3.52 -57.94
CA SER A 348 -26.76 4.95 -58.21
C SER A 348 -28.14 5.29 -58.79
N ALA A 349 -29.13 5.47 -57.91
CA ALA A 349 -30.44 6.01 -58.27
C ALA A 349 -30.40 7.55 -58.21
N GLN A 350 -30.33 8.19 -59.37
CA GLN A 350 -30.37 9.64 -59.53
C GLN A 350 -31.72 10.20 -59.07
N ARG A 351 -31.75 10.96 -57.96
CA ARG A 351 -32.98 11.64 -57.49
C ARG A 351 -32.70 13.07 -57.00
N SER A 352 -33.52 13.98 -57.54
CA SER A 352 -33.48 15.43 -57.35
C SER A 352 -33.27 15.88 -55.89
N THR A 353 -32.35 16.83 -55.71
CA THR A 353 -32.01 17.41 -54.41
C THR A 353 -32.96 18.54 -54.04
N ASN A 354 -33.90 18.26 -53.13
CA ASN A 354 -34.54 19.33 -52.34
C ASN A 354 -34.65 18.91 -50.86
N LYS A 355 -33.49 18.84 -50.18
CA LYS A 355 -33.40 18.54 -48.74
C LYS A 355 -33.15 19.82 -47.95
N LYS A 356 -34.07 20.14 -47.03
CA LYS A 356 -33.90 21.16 -45.99
C LYS A 356 -32.60 20.89 -45.22
N LYS A 357 -31.76 21.91 -45.05
CA LYS A 357 -30.49 21.81 -44.31
C LYS A 357 -30.74 21.37 -42.85
N PRO A 358 -29.92 20.48 -42.27
CA PRO A 358 -30.06 20.06 -40.87
C PRO A 358 -29.76 21.20 -39.90
N ALA A 359 -30.40 21.19 -38.73
CA ALA A 359 -30.26 22.24 -37.73
C ALA A 359 -28.87 22.28 -37.09
N ILE A 360 -28.35 23.50 -36.88
CA ILE A 360 -27.01 23.74 -36.31
C ILE A 360 -26.92 23.22 -34.86
N ARG A 361 -26.00 22.29 -34.60
CA ARG A 361 -25.76 21.65 -33.29
C ARG A 361 -24.50 22.22 -32.60
N ALA A 362 -24.39 22.04 -31.28
CA ALA A 362 -23.21 22.49 -30.52
C ALA A 362 -22.03 21.49 -30.53
N GLY A 363 -22.30 20.23 -30.88
CA GLY A 363 -21.36 19.11 -30.79
C GLY A 363 -20.27 19.10 -31.86
N ASN A 364 -19.67 17.93 -32.06
CA ASN A 364 -18.60 17.75 -33.05
C ASN A 364 -19.17 17.76 -34.48
N TYR A 365 -18.35 18.29 -35.39
CA TYR A 365 -18.54 18.29 -36.83
C TYR A 365 -17.31 17.62 -37.43
N THR A 366 -17.50 16.77 -38.43
CA THR A 366 -16.40 16.26 -39.25
C THR A 366 -15.78 17.40 -40.06
N PRO A 367 -14.53 17.29 -40.54
CA PRO A 367 -13.89 18.34 -41.33
C PRO A 367 -14.74 18.78 -42.53
N ASN A 368 -15.29 17.83 -43.29
CA ASN A 368 -16.12 18.12 -44.46
C ASN A 368 -17.43 18.86 -44.08
N GLU A 369 -18.14 18.41 -43.04
CA GLU A 369 -19.32 19.14 -42.53
C GLU A 369 -18.97 20.56 -42.05
N TRP A 370 -17.77 20.78 -41.50
CA TRP A 370 -17.33 22.10 -41.01
C TRP A 370 -17.01 23.08 -42.14
N HIS A 371 -16.39 22.61 -43.23
CA HIS A 371 -16.10 23.42 -44.41
C HIS A 371 -17.37 23.77 -45.22
N GLN A 372 -18.42 22.95 -45.14
CA GLN A 372 -19.72 23.21 -45.79
C GLN A 372 -20.61 24.22 -45.04
N LEU A 373 -20.25 24.64 -43.82
CA LEU A 373 -20.95 25.71 -43.08
C LEU A 373 -20.49 27.09 -43.60
N SER A 374 -21.45 28.00 -43.79
CA SER A 374 -21.12 29.43 -43.96
C SER A 374 -20.61 30.03 -42.65
N ASP A 375 -19.91 31.16 -42.71
CA ASP A 375 -19.28 31.74 -41.51
C ASP A 375 -20.30 32.20 -40.47
N LYS A 376 -21.46 32.70 -40.92
CA LYS A 376 -22.63 32.98 -40.06
C LYS A 376 -23.17 31.72 -39.35
N GLU A 377 -22.98 30.54 -39.92
CA GLU A 377 -23.35 29.26 -39.28
C GLU A 377 -22.25 28.75 -38.34
N LYS A 378 -20.96 28.92 -38.69
CA LYS A 378 -19.82 28.65 -37.79
C LYS A 378 -19.89 29.50 -36.52
N ASP A 379 -20.26 30.77 -36.63
CA ASP A 379 -20.45 31.65 -35.47
C ASP A 379 -21.65 31.24 -34.62
N LYS A 380 -22.75 30.75 -35.22
CA LYS A 380 -23.84 30.12 -34.48
C LYS A 380 -23.39 28.86 -33.72
N VAL A 381 -22.50 28.04 -34.28
CA VAL A 381 -21.88 26.91 -33.56
C VAL A 381 -21.03 27.41 -32.39
N ARG A 382 -20.18 28.42 -32.61
CA ARG A 382 -19.34 29.03 -31.56
C ARG A 382 -20.18 29.60 -30.41
N ALA A 383 -21.24 30.35 -30.72
CA ALA A 383 -22.18 30.89 -29.74
C ALA A 383 -22.89 29.78 -28.95
N LYS A 384 -23.39 28.72 -29.62
CA LYS A 384 -23.98 27.56 -28.92
C LYS A 384 -22.99 26.83 -28.02
N ARG A 385 -21.71 26.71 -28.43
CA ARG A 385 -20.63 26.14 -27.60
C ARG A 385 -20.31 27.01 -26.39
N ALA A 386 -20.29 28.34 -26.55
CA ALA A 386 -20.10 29.28 -25.44
C ALA A 386 -21.25 29.18 -24.42
N ALA A 387 -22.50 29.15 -24.88
CA ALA A 387 -23.66 28.96 -24.02
C ALA A 387 -23.64 27.62 -23.27
N ALA A 388 -23.25 26.52 -23.93
CA ALA A 388 -23.09 25.21 -23.29
C ALA A 388 -21.95 25.18 -22.25
N LYS A 389 -20.86 25.92 -22.47
CA LYS A 389 -19.77 26.09 -21.50
C LYS A 389 -20.23 26.92 -20.29
N ALA A 390 -21.01 27.98 -20.53
CA ALA A 390 -21.56 28.83 -19.47
C ALA A 390 -22.55 28.08 -18.56
N SER A 391 -23.47 27.30 -19.14
CA SER A 391 -24.43 26.50 -18.35
C SER A 391 -23.74 25.41 -17.54
N ARG A 392 -22.74 24.72 -18.10
CA ARG A 392 -21.89 23.75 -17.37
C ARG A 392 -21.17 24.39 -16.18
N ASN A 393 -20.64 25.61 -16.34
CA ASN A 393 -20.01 26.35 -15.24
C ASN A 393 -21.03 26.83 -14.19
N LYS A 394 -22.25 27.21 -14.58
CA LYS A 394 -23.32 27.56 -13.63
C LYS A 394 -23.72 26.34 -12.77
N SER A 395 -23.89 25.18 -13.39
CA SER A 395 -24.12 23.89 -12.72
C SER A 395 -23.01 23.53 -11.72
N LYS A 396 -21.73 23.74 -12.09
CA LYS A 396 -20.59 23.53 -11.18
C LYS A 396 -20.61 24.48 -9.97
N ARG A 397 -21.00 25.75 -10.16
CA ARG A 397 -21.11 26.73 -9.06
C ARG A 397 -22.32 26.47 -8.15
N SER A 398 -23.45 26.01 -8.68
CA SER A 398 -24.61 25.64 -7.85
C SER A 398 -24.34 24.39 -7.02
N ALA A 399 -23.63 23.38 -7.56
CA ALA A 399 -23.22 22.21 -6.79
C ALA A 399 -22.32 22.58 -5.59
N ALA A 400 -21.39 23.53 -5.78
CA ALA A 400 -20.53 24.04 -4.70
C ALA A 400 -21.28 24.89 -3.66
N ALA A 401 -22.37 25.55 -4.04
CA ALA A 401 -23.21 26.34 -3.13
C ALA A 401 -24.11 25.44 -2.25
N VAL A 402 -24.73 24.41 -2.84
CA VAL A 402 -25.59 23.44 -2.12
C VAL A 402 -24.79 22.73 -1.00
N SER A 403 -23.50 22.49 -1.18
CA SER A 403 -22.62 21.90 -0.15
C SER A 403 -22.33 22.81 1.05
N ARG A 404 -22.74 24.09 1.05
CA ARG A 404 -22.46 25.06 2.14
C ARG A 404 -23.70 25.61 2.85
N SER A 405 -24.91 25.23 2.43
CA SER A 405 -26.16 25.68 3.05
C SER A 405 -27.11 24.52 3.33
N SER A 406 -26.93 23.86 4.47
CA SER A 406 -27.97 23.05 5.12
C SER A 406 -28.18 23.54 6.55
N GLU A 407 -28.90 24.66 6.64
CA GLU A 407 -29.43 25.19 7.89
C GLU A 407 -30.77 24.48 8.20
N LYS A 408 -31.09 24.29 9.48
CA LYS A 408 -32.14 23.37 9.95
C LYS A 408 -33.57 23.81 9.60
N PRO A 409 -34.50 22.85 9.39
CA PRO A 409 -35.94 23.07 9.61
C PRO A 409 -36.43 22.55 10.97
N ASP A 410 -37.58 23.08 11.40
CA ASP A 410 -38.28 22.84 12.66
C ASP A 410 -39.80 23.10 12.38
N LYS A 411 -40.79 22.36 12.90
CA LYS A 411 -40.85 21.32 13.95
C LYS A 411 -41.88 20.23 13.56
N GLY A 412 -41.76 18.99 14.07
CA GLY A 412 -42.80 17.95 13.93
C GLY A 412 -42.59 16.76 14.86
N SER A 413 -43.56 16.46 15.72
CA SER A 413 -43.47 15.45 16.81
C SER A 413 -43.80 14.02 16.37
N THR A 414 -42.98 13.02 16.72
CA THR A 414 -43.35 11.93 17.67
C THR A 414 -42.21 10.89 17.88
N ASP A 415 -42.11 10.43 19.13
CA ASP A 415 -41.64 9.11 19.61
C ASP A 415 -40.18 8.60 19.43
N LYS A 416 -39.39 8.94 20.47
CA LYS A 416 -38.44 8.09 21.24
C LYS A 416 -37.87 6.80 20.59
N ALA A 417 -36.59 6.87 20.22
CA ALA A 417 -35.62 5.80 20.51
C ALA A 417 -34.27 6.44 20.88
N THR A 418 -33.76 6.19 22.09
CA THR A 418 -32.56 6.86 22.63
C THR A 418 -31.28 6.09 22.34
N ASN A 419 -30.43 6.61 21.46
CA ASN A 419 -29.07 6.11 21.26
C ASN A 419 -28.03 7.03 21.93
N ALA A 420 -27.02 6.43 22.55
CA ALA A 420 -26.13 7.07 23.55
C ALA A 420 -25.02 7.99 22.97
N GLY A 421 -25.31 8.76 21.92
CA GLY A 421 -24.34 9.66 21.26
C GLY A 421 -24.29 11.11 21.79
N ASP A 422 -25.42 11.65 22.26
CA ASP A 422 -25.57 13.12 22.46
C ASP A 422 -25.04 13.67 23.80
N GLN A 423 -24.67 12.81 24.74
CA GLN A 423 -24.28 13.20 26.11
C GLN A 423 -22.98 14.04 26.15
N PHE A 424 -22.07 13.88 25.19
CA PHE A 424 -20.77 14.57 25.19
C PHE A 424 -20.78 15.98 24.57
N ALA A 425 -21.82 16.38 23.84
CA ALA A 425 -21.86 17.66 23.14
C ALA A 425 -22.29 18.85 24.03
N LEU A 426 -22.94 18.61 25.17
CA LEU A 426 -23.61 19.65 25.97
C LEU A 426 -22.76 20.25 27.10
N LEU A 427 -21.69 19.58 27.55
CA LEU A 427 -20.85 20.06 28.66
C LEU A 427 -19.93 21.23 28.30
N ASN A 428 -19.50 21.35 27.04
CA ASN A 428 -18.50 22.36 26.63
C ASN A 428 -19.08 23.75 26.30
N LYS A 429 -20.41 23.94 26.32
CA LYS A 429 -21.06 25.19 25.88
C LYS A 429 -21.42 26.17 27.01
N LYS A 430 -21.32 25.77 28.29
CA LYS A 430 -21.65 26.61 29.45
C LYS A 430 -20.50 27.45 30.04
N LYS A 431 -19.25 27.27 29.57
CA LYS A 431 -18.06 27.90 30.20
C LYS A 431 -17.51 29.16 29.48
N LYS A 432 -18.25 29.76 28.53
CA LYS A 432 -17.78 30.89 27.70
C LYS A 432 -18.72 32.11 27.60
N ARG A 433 -19.64 32.32 28.55
CA ARG A 433 -20.46 33.55 28.64
C ARG A 433 -20.66 34.03 30.10
N LYS A 434 -19.60 34.55 30.73
CA LYS A 434 -19.72 35.48 31.87
C LYS A 434 -18.40 36.24 32.17
N VAL A 435 -18.02 37.18 31.30
CA VAL A 435 -17.07 38.28 31.58
C VAL A 435 -17.52 39.50 30.76
N GLY A 436 -17.53 40.69 31.38
CA GLY A 436 -18.21 41.91 30.90
C GLY A 436 -19.18 42.38 31.99
N PHE A 437 -18.70 43.09 33.02
CA PHE A 437 -18.35 44.52 33.05
C PHE A 437 -19.58 45.39 33.29
N GLU A 438 -19.79 45.71 34.56
CA GLU A 438 -20.51 46.90 35.04
C GLU A 438 -19.58 47.55 36.07
N GLY A 439 -19.55 48.88 36.10
CA GLY A 439 -18.76 49.67 37.04
C GLY A 439 -19.64 50.66 37.80
N GLU A 440 -19.03 51.28 38.81
CA GLU A 440 -19.53 52.43 39.59
C GLU A 440 -20.76 52.19 40.48
N THR A 441 -20.56 52.20 41.80
CA THR A 441 -20.89 53.38 42.61
C THR A 441 -20.27 53.29 44.02
N SER A 442 -20.17 54.46 44.69
CA SER A 442 -19.72 54.74 46.06
C SER A 442 -20.36 53.84 47.14
N ASP A 443 -19.87 53.69 48.37
CA ASP A 443 -19.08 54.58 49.27
C ASP A 443 -17.98 53.82 50.05
#